data_AF-A0A9E3HXL6-F1
#
_entry.id   AF-A0A9E3HXL6-F1
#
_cell.length_a   1.000
_cell.length_b   1.000
_cell.length_c   1.000
_cell.angle_alpha   90.00
_cell.angle_beta   90.00
_cell.angle_gamma   90.00
#
_symmetry.space_group_name_H-M   'P 1'
#
loop_
_entity.id
_entity.type
_entity.pdbx_description
1 polymer ?
#
loop_
_entity_poly.entity_id
_entity_poly.type
_entity_poly.pdbx_seq_one_letter_code
_entity_poly.pdbx_strand_id
1 'polypeptide(L)'
;MSETSNPGELLEAAAKVLIRCFWMGVVILLFWGVTILLARDLVYSVHSTIFPMSPQQFYAIQYVGLSFTKVCVFIFFLLPYISIKLVQRKLSIGRPVRR
;
A
#
# COMPACT_ATOMS: atom_id res chain seq x y z
N MET A 1 -23.54 -26.50 -5.00
CA MET A 1 -22.24 -26.87 -5.60
C MET A 1 -21.17 -26.04 -4.91
N SER A 2 -20.70 -26.51 -3.75
CA SER A 2 -19.62 -25.85 -3.00
C SER A 2 -18.30 -26.21 -3.68
N GLU A 3 -17.81 -25.32 -4.54
CA GLU A 3 -16.44 -25.42 -5.03
C GLU A 3 -15.51 -25.52 -3.82
N THR A 4 -14.88 -26.68 -3.63
CA THR A 4 -13.77 -26.84 -2.71
C THR A 4 -12.58 -26.09 -3.31
N SER A 5 -12.57 -24.76 -3.17
CA SER A 5 -11.47 -23.91 -3.58
C SER A 5 -10.17 -24.46 -2.99
N ASN A 6 -9.24 -24.89 -3.84
CA ASN A 6 -7.94 -25.36 -3.40
C ASN A 6 -7.29 -24.21 -2.60
N PRO A 7 -6.84 -24.43 -1.34
CA PRO A 7 -6.22 -23.38 -0.54
C PRO A 7 -5.09 -22.64 -1.26
N GLY A 8 -4.38 -23.30 -2.18
CA GLY A 8 -3.35 -22.69 -3.02
C GLY A 8 -3.89 -21.65 -4.01
N GLU A 9 -5.08 -21.88 -4.59
CA GLU A 9 -5.72 -20.94 -5.53
C GLU A 9 -6.27 -19.71 -4.81
N LEU A 10 -6.87 -19.91 -3.63
CA LEU A 10 -7.31 -18.81 -2.77
C LEU A 10 -6.13 -17.92 -2.36
N LEU A 11 -5.02 -18.56 -1.97
CA LEU A 11 -3.80 -17.87 -1.57
C LEU A 11 -3.19 -17.07 -2.73
N GLU A 12 -3.18 -17.63 -3.93
CA GLU A 12 -2.74 -16.95 -5.16
C GLU A 12 -3.64 -15.75 -5.49
N ALA A 13 -4.97 -15.91 -5.38
CA ALA A 13 -5.92 -14.84 -5.57
C ALA A 13 -5.71 -13.71 -4.55
N ALA A 14 -5.54 -14.04 -3.27
CA ALA A 14 -5.24 -13.09 -2.22
C ALA A 14 -3.93 -12.32 -2.51
N ALA A 15 -2.87 -13.01 -2.93
CA ALA A 15 -1.60 -12.37 -3.31
C ALA A 15 -1.79 -11.35 -4.45
N LYS A 16 -2.57 -11.72 -5.47
CA LYS A 16 -2.88 -10.83 -6.61
C LYS A 16 -3.68 -9.60 -6.18
N VAL A 17 -4.60 -9.74 -5.23
CA VAL A 17 -5.34 -8.59 -4.68
C VAL A 17 -4.39 -7.70 -3.87
N LEU A 18 -3.59 -8.28 -2.98
CA LEU A 18 -2.65 -7.54 -2.13
C LEU A 18 -1.66 -6.70 -2.95
N ILE A 19 -1.08 -7.25 -4.01
CA ILE A 19 -0.14 -6.49 -4.85
C ILE A 19 -0.83 -5.36 -5.64
N ARG A 20 -2.09 -5.55 -6.08
CA ARG A 20 -2.87 -4.49 -6.73
C ARG A 20 -3.20 -3.38 -5.73
N CYS A 21 -3.61 -3.72 -4.51
CA CYS A 21 -3.83 -2.76 -3.43
C CYS A 21 -2.56 -2.00 -3.08
N PHE A 22 -1.40 -2.68 -3.03
CA PHE A 22 -0.11 -2.03 -2.83
C PHE A 22 0.17 -0.99 -3.93
N TRP A 23 0.03 -1.36 -5.20
CA TRP A 23 0.24 -0.44 -6.32
C TRP A 23 -0.70 0.77 -6.29
N MET A 24 -1.99 0.55 -6.03
CA MET A 24 -2.95 1.65 -5.86
C MET A 24 -2.56 2.55 -4.68
N GLY A 25 -2.15 1.97 -3.55
CA GLY A 25 -1.65 2.72 -2.39
C GLY A 25 -0.40 3.55 -2.71
N VAL A 26 0.54 3.00 -3.49
CA VAL A 26 1.73 3.74 -3.95
C VAL A 26 1.35 4.88 -4.89
N VAL A 27 0.42 4.67 -5.84
CA VAL A 27 -0.06 5.74 -6.74
C VAL A 27 -0.69 6.88 -5.94
N ILE A 28 -1.51 6.58 -4.94
CA ILE A 28 -2.10 7.59 -4.06
C ILE A 28 -1.02 8.34 -3.27
N LEU A 29 -0.02 7.63 -2.73
CA LEU A 29 1.11 8.24 -2.03
C LEU A 29 1.93 9.17 -2.93
N LEU A 30 2.19 8.76 -4.17
CA LEU A 30 2.91 9.57 -5.14
C LEU A 30 2.09 10.80 -5.53
N PHE A 31 0.80 10.62 -5.82
CA PHE A 31 -0.09 11.73 -6.13
C PHE A 31 -0.14 12.74 -4.98
N TRP A 32 -0.35 12.26 -3.74
CA TRP A 32 -0.36 13.10 -2.55
C TRP A 32 0.98 13.82 -2.36
N GLY A 33 2.10 13.10 -2.45
CA GLY A 33 3.44 13.68 -2.36
C GLY A 33 3.70 14.75 -3.42
N VAL A 34 3.32 14.50 -4.67
CA VAL A 34 3.45 15.45 -5.79
C VAL A 34 2.58 16.68 -5.57
N THR A 35 1.33 16.51 -5.12
CA THR A 35 0.46 17.66 -4.80
C THR A 35 1.04 18.53 -3.68
N ILE A 36 1.62 17.93 -2.63
CA ILE A 36 2.31 18.70 -1.58
C ILE A 36 3.57 19.39 -2.10
N LEU A 37 4.26 18.83 -3.09
CA LEU A 37 5.48 19.45 -3.65
C LEU A 37 5.15 20.58 -4.65
N LEU A 38 4.17 20.40 -5.54
CA LEU A 38 3.85 21.33 -6.63
C LEU A 38 2.78 22.36 -6.29
N ALA A 39 1.76 21.99 -5.52
CA ALA A 39 0.61 22.86 -5.21
C ALA A 39 0.71 23.46 -3.79
N ARG A 40 1.94 23.57 -3.27
CA ARG A 40 2.24 23.89 -1.88
C ARG A 40 1.64 25.22 -1.42
N ASP A 41 1.84 26.27 -2.22
CA ASP A 41 1.34 27.62 -1.92
C ASP A 41 -0.17 27.73 -2.14
N LEU A 42 -0.72 26.97 -3.09
CA LEU A 42 -2.14 26.97 -3.44
C LEU A 42 -2.98 26.23 -2.39
N VAL A 43 -2.50 25.08 -1.93
CA VAL A 43 -3.11 24.32 -0.83
C VAL A 43 -2.97 25.08 0.49
N TYR A 44 -1.80 25.70 0.75
CA TYR A 44 -1.61 26.53 1.95
C TYR A 44 -2.56 27.73 1.98
N SER A 45 -2.73 28.44 0.86
CA SER A 45 -3.64 29.59 0.77
C SER A 45 -5.12 29.23 0.95
N VAL A 46 -5.54 28.05 0.48
CA VAL A 46 -6.92 27.56 0.63
C VAL A 46 -7.15 26.94 2.02
N HIS A 47 -6.15 26.32 2.64
CA HIS A 47 -6.27 25.80 4.00
C HIS A 47 -6.16 26.89 5.07
N SER A 48 -5.31 27.91 4.87
CA SER A 48 -5.10 28.99 5.86
C SER A 48 -6.34 29.86 6.06
N THR A 49 -7.24 29.90 5.06
CA THR A 49 -8.55 30.57 5.15
C THR A 49 -9.58 29.77 5.94
N ILE A 50 -9.42 28.45 6.06
CA ILE A 50 -10.34 27.56 6.80
C ILE A 50 -9.78 27.26 8.21
N PHE A 51 -8.46 27.16 8.35
CA PHE A 51 -7.76 26.95 9.60
C PHE A 51 -6.47 27.79 9.65
N PRO A 52 -6.37 28.77 10.58
CA PRO A 52 -5.13 29.51 10.77
C PRO A 52 -4.05 28.57 11.34
N MET A 53 -3.15 28.09 10.48
CA MET A 53 -2.02 27.24 10.84
C MET A 53 -0.72 27.82 10.30
N SER A 54 0.37 27.65 11.05
CA SER A 54 1.69 28.04 10.56
C SER A 54 2.11 27.12 9.41
N PRO A 55 2.93 27.60 8.45
CA PRO A 55 3.47 26.77 7.40
C PRO A 55 4.22 25.54 7.96
N GLN A 56 4.93 25.70 9.08
CA GLN A 56 5.67 24.59 9.70
C GLN A 56 4.75 23.46 10.18
N GLN A 57 3.60 23.80 10.79
CA GLN A 57 2.63 22.80 11.25
C GLN A 57 1.99 22.05 10.08
N PHE A 58 1.65 22.78 9.02
CA PHE A 58 1.13 22.17 7.80
C PHE A 58 2.11 21.15 7.21
N TYR A 59 3.40 21.50 7.08
CA TYR A 59 4.42 20.57 6.59
C TYR A 59 4.58 19.34 7.48
N ALA A 60 4.61 19.53 8.80
CA ALA A 60 4.76 18.43 9.74
C ALA A 60 3.61 17.42 9.60
N ILE A 61 2.36 17.88 9.56
CA ILE A 61 1.18 17.02 9.43
C ILE A 61 1.21 16.25 8.11
N GLN A 62 1.48 16.93 7.00
CA GLN A 62 1.52 16.31 5.68
C GLN A 62 2.66 15.28 5.57
N TYR A 63 3.85 15.58 6.11
CA TYR A 63 4.97 14.64 6.13
C TYR A 63 4.71 13.42 7.03
N VAL A 64 4.12 13.63 8.20
CA VAL A 64 3.74 12.53 9.10
C VAL A 64 2.66 11.68 8.45
N GLY A 65 1.63 12.28 7.85
CA GLY A 65 0.58 11.58 7.12
C GLY A 65 1.13 10.76 5.96
N LEU A 66 2.03 11.33 5.16
CA LEU A 66 2.68 10.63 4.05
C LEU A 66 3.54 9.46 4.55
N SER A 67 4.34 9.68 5.59
CA SER A 67 5.23 8.67 6.15
C SER A 67 4.45 7.52 6.81
N PHE A 68 3.41 7.85 7.58
CA PHE A 68 2.53 6.88 8.21
C PHE A 68 1.80 6.04 7.17
N THR A 69 1.16 6.68 6.19
CA THR A 69 0.45 6.00 5.11
C THR A 69 1.40 5.11 4.30
N LYS A 70 2.62 5.57 4.03
CA LYS A 70 3.66 4.77 3.38
C LYS A 70 3.96 3.51 4.18
N VAL A 71 4.19 3.62 5.48
CA VAL A 71 4.45 2.45 6.34
C VAL A 71 3.25 1.50 6.34
N CYS A 72 2.02 2.01 6.46
CA CYS A 72 0.82 1.18 6.39
C CYS A 72 0.70 0.43 5.06
N VAL A 73 0.93 1.09 3.93
CA VAL A 73 0.85 0.45 2.61
C VAL A 73 1.85 -0.72 2.49
N PHE A 74 3.06 -0.55 3.03
CA PHE A 74 4.07 -1.61 3.02
C PHE A 74 3.73 -2.76 3.98
N ILE A 75 3.30 -2.45 5.21
CA ILE A 75 3.01 -3.46 6.23
C ILE A 75 1.73 -4.24 5.92
N PHE A 76 0.66 -3.59 5.45
CA PHE A 76 -0.63 -4.24 5.25
C PHE A 76 -0.81 -4.87 3.86
N PHE A 77 -0.05 -4.47 2.85
CA PHE A 77 -0.18 -5.03 1.50
C PHE A 77 1.07 -5.76 1.02
N LEU A 78 2.25 -5.15 1.11
CA LEU A 78 3.47 -5.74 0.57
C LEU A 78 3.97 -6.91 1.43
N LEU A 79 3.99 -6.75 2.75
CA LEU A 79 4.48 -7.80 3.66
C LEU A 79 3.62 -9.08 3.56
N PRO A 80 2.27 -9.03 3.58
CA PRO A 80 1.45 -10.23 3.39
C PRO A 80 1.63 -10.85 2.01
N TYR A 81 1.76 -10.04 0.95
CA TYR A 81 2.06 -10.54 -0.39
C TYR A 81 3.36 -11.37 -0.43
N ILE A 82 4.43 -10.84 0.17
CA ILE A 82 5.73 -11.54 0.23
C ILE A 82 5.60 -12.85 1.02
N SER A 83 4.95 -12.81 2.19
CA SER A 83 4.73 -13.99 3.03
C SER A 83 4.02 -15.11 2.27
N ILE A 84 2.99 -14.76 1.49
CA ILE A 84 2.26 -15.71 0.65
C ILE A 84 3.19 -16.33 -0.40
N LYS A 85 3.91 -15.52 -1.18
CA LYS A 85 4.79 -16.03 -2.24
C LYS A 85 5.92 -16.90 -1.68
N LEU A 86 6.44 -16.59 -0.48
CA LEU A 86 7.44 -17.39 0.20
C LEU A 86 6.90 -18.78 0.58
N VAL A 87 5.70 -18.84 1.16
CA VAL A 87 5.05 -20.11 1.53
C VAL A 87 4.77 -20.96 0.28
N GLN A 88 4.20 -20.36 -0.77
CA GLN A 88 3.95 -21.07 -2.04
C GLN A 88 5.23 -21.62 -2.67
N ARG A 89 6.32 -20.84 -2.67
CA ARG A 89 7.61 -21.26 -3.21
C ARG A 89 8.16 -22.46 -2.45
N LYS A 90 8.10 -22.44 -1.11
CA LYS A 90 8.53 -23.58 -0.27
C LYS A 90 7.72 -24.85 -0.59
N LEU A 91 6.41 -24.72 -0.79
CA LEU A 91 5.53 -25.83 -1.16
C LEU A 91 5.81 -26.36 -2.58
N SER A 92 6.23 -25.51 -3.51
CA SER A 92 6.62 -25.95 -4.86
C SER A 92 7.94 -26.73 -4.89
N ILE A 93 8.89 -26.39 -4.01
CA ILE A 93 10.21 -27.03 -3.93
C ILE A 93 10.14 -28.38 -3.20
N GLY A 94 9.24 -28.52 -2.23
CA GLY A 94 9.08 -29.74 -1.42
C GLY A 94 8.23 -30.85 -2.05
N ARG A 95 7.59 -30.64 -3.21
CA ARG A 95 6.88 -31.73 -3.90
C ARG A 95 7.89 -32.52 -4.75
N PRO A 96 8.12 -33.82 -4.49
CA PRO A 96 8.83 -34.66 -5.45
C PRO A 96 8.06 -34.62 -6.77
N VAL A 97 8.79 -34.40 -7.86
CA VAL A 97 8.28 -34.50 -9.23
C VAL A 97 7.66 -35.89 -9.39
N ARG A 98 6.34 -35.99 -9.26
CA ARG A 98 5.62 -37.20 -9.62
C ARG A 98 5.60 -37.23 -11.14
N ARG A 99 6.44 -38.10 -11.70
CA ARG A 99 6.51 -38.44 -13.13
C ARG A 99 5.14 -38.74 -13.69
#